data_AF-X1FCJ2-F1
#
_entry.id   AF-X1FCJ2-F1
#
_cell.length_a   1.000
_cell.length_b   1.000
_cell.length_c   1.000
_cell.angle_alpha   90.00
_cell.angle_beta   90.00
_cell.angle_gamma   90.00
#
_symmetry.space_group_name_H-M   'P 1'
#
loop_
_entity.id
_entity.type
_entity.pdbx_description
1 polymer ?
#
loop_
_entity_poly.entity_id
_entity_poly.type
_entity_poly.pdbx_seq_one_letter_code
_entity_poly.pdbx_strand_id
1 'polypeptide(L)'
;FTIDADAGEEAMIGATYDVLTGGIDVEGEYLNLPLGDDSEFVLSAHAEYAVATGDYMGVATLVYAFEEDMTLLLEARVDTYSTFALLSGEVKLEYAVAENTDIYVGFEYNDWDDDINDWDEYAIVGTDSIVTAGVDVTF
;
A
#
# COMPACT_ATOMS: atom_id res chain seq x y z
N PHE A 1 -7.61 -2.55 5.14
CA PHE A 1 -6.96 -3.61 5.91
C PHE A 1 -5.51 -3.20 6.01
N THR A 2 -4.97 -3.08 7.22
CA THR A 2 -3.55 -2.75 7.39
C THR A 2 -2.69 -4.00 7.22
N ILE A 3 -1.69 -3.94 6.35
CA ILE A 3 -0.74 -5.05 6.20
C ILE A 3 0.11 -5.15 7.45
N ASP A 4 0.27 -6.36 7.96
CA ASP A 4 1.21 -6.68 9.03
C ASP A 4 2.39 -7.44 8.45
N ALA A 5 3.54 -6.77 8.30
CA ALA A 5 4.76 -7.36 7.73
C ALA A 5 5.34 -8.51 8.58
N ASP A 6 4.97 -8.59 9.86
CA ASP A 6 5.36 -9.68 10.76
C ASP A 6 4.40 -10.88 10.67
N ALA A 7 3.26 -10.73 9.99
CA ALA A 7 2.34 -11.83 9.74
C ALA A 7 2.90 -12.82 8.71
N GLY A 8 2.27 -14.00 8.63
CA GLY A 8 2.66 -15.03 7.69
C GLY A 8 2.46 -14.60 6.23
N GLU A 9 3.25 -15.20 5.34
CA GLU A 9 3.10 -15.08 3.90
C GLU A 9 1.76 -15.66 3.43
N GLU A 10 1.01 -14.90 2.63
CA GLU A 10 -0.28 -15.29 2.09
C GLU A 10 -0.42 -14.88 0.62
N ALA A 11 -1.18 -15.65 -0.15
CA ALA A 11 -1.49 -15.31 -1.54
C ALA A 11 -2.89 -15.73 -1.91
N MET A 12 -3.58 -14.89 -2.68
CA MET A 12 -4.94 -15.11 -3.14
C MET A 12 -5.06 -14.77 -4.63
N ILE A 13 -5.93 -15.51 -5.33
CA ILE A 13 -6.39 -15.15 -6.66
C ILE A 13 -7.89 -15.38 -6.72
N GLY A 14 -8.60 -14.36 -7.18
CA GLY A 14 -10.06 -14.31 -7.21
C GLY A 14 -10.57 -13.98 -8.60
N ALA A 15 -11.80 -14.40 -8.87
CA ALA A 15 -12.55 -13.95 -10.05
C ALA A 15 -14.03 -13.85 -9.70
N THR A 16 -14.62 -12.70 -10.00
CA THR A 16 -16.04 -12.42 -9.81
C THR A 16 -16.71 -12.30 -11.18
N TYR A 17 -17.88 -12.94 -11.31
CA TYR A 17 -18.73 -12.81 -12.50
C TYR A 17 -20.04 -12.11 -12.13
N ASP A 18 -20.29 -10.95 -12.73
CA ASP A 18 -21.55 -10.24 -12.57
C ASP A 18 -22.60 -10.82 -13.52
N VAL A 19 -23.60 -11.50 -12.97
CA VAL A 19 -24.70 -12.14 -13.73
C VAL A 19 -25.64 -11.14 -14.40
N LEU A 20 -25.67 -9.87 -13.95
CA LEU A 20 -26.54 -8.83 -14.50
C LEU A 20 -25.89 -8.14 -15.70
N THR A 21 -24.61 -7.79 -15.58
CA THR A 21 -23.86 -7.07 -16.63
C THR A 21 -23.08 -7.99 -17.56
N GLY A 22 -22.81 -9.23 -17.13
CA GLY A 22 -21.93 -10.17 -17.81
C GLY A 22 -20.44 -9.83 -17.65
N GLY A 23 -20.10 -8.88 -16.77
CA GLY A 23 -18.73 -8.49 -16.46
C GLY A 23 -17.94 -9.57 -15.72
N ILE A 24 -16.63 -9.54 -15.90
CA ILE A 24 -15.68 -10.37 -15.15
C ILE A 24 -14.64 -9.44 -14.56
N ASP A 25 -14.45 -9.55 -13.25
CA ASP A 25 -13.39 -8.89 -12.51
C ASP A 25 -12.46 -9.97 -11.96
N VAL A 26 -11.17 -9.78 -12.12
CA VAL A 26 -10.15 -10.68 -11.56
C VAL A 26 -9.29 -9.90 -10.59
N GLU A 27 -8.92 -10.55 -9.49
CA GLU A 27 -8.09 -9.96 -8.46
C GLU A 27 -6.96 -10.92 -8.09
N GLY A 28 -5.85 -10.36 -7.63
CA GLY A 28 -4.74 -11.12 -7.10
C GLY A 28 -4.06 -10.35 -5.98
N GLU A 29 -3.76 -11.06 -4.91
CA GLU A 29 -3.12 -10.52 -3.72
C GLU A 29 -1.93 -11.39 -3.33
N TYR A 30 -0.88 -10.74 -2.87
CA TYR A 30 0.24 -11.34 -2.18
C TYR A 30 0.58 -10.50 -0.97
N LEU A 31 0.62 -11.12 0.21
CA LEU A 31 0.96 -10.48 1.45
C LEU A 31 2.27 -11.07 1.98
N ASN A 32 3.14 -10.17 2.44
CA ASN A 32 4.32 -10.48 3.24
C ASN A 32 5.35 -11.38 2.53
N LEU A 33 5.69 -11.07 1.28
CA LEU A 33 6.80 -11.71 0.57
C LEU A 33 8.14 -11.21 1.14
N PRO A 34 8.93 -12.05 1.86
CA PRO A 34 10.27 -11.67 2.26
C PRO A 34 11.17 -11.60 1.02
N LEU A 35 11.89 -10.49 0.87
CA LEU A 35 12.85 -10.29 -0.21
C LEU A 35 14.28 -10.47 0.30
N GLY A 36 14.87 -11.62 -0.04
CA GLY A 36 16.25 -11.97 0.35
C GLY A 36 16.29 -13.05 1.42
N ASP A 37 17.45 -13.19 2.06
CA ASP A 37 17.69 -14.22 3.07
C ASP A 37 17.26 -13.76 4.49
N ASP A 38 17.15 -12.44 4.69
CA ASP A 38 16.77 -11.81 5.95
C ASP A 38 15.40 -11.12 5.77
N SER A 39 14.52 -11.21 6.77
CA SER A 39 13.13 -10.70 6.73
C SER A 39 13.04 -9.17 6.88
N GLU A 40 14.10 -8.45 6.54
CA GLU A 40 14.19 -6.99 6.64
C GLU A 40 13.34 -6.30 5.56
N PHE A 41 13.25 -6.89 4.38
CA PHE A 41 12.45 -6.40 3.26
C PHE A 41 11.21 -7.27 3.08
N VAL A 42 10.03 -6.67 3.23
CA VAL A 42 8.75 -7.36 3.08
C VAL A 42 7.91 -6.63 2.04
N LEU A 43 7.53 -7.35 0.97
CA LEU A 43 6.72 -6.82 -0.12
C LEU A 43 5.31 -7.41 -0.06
N SER A 44 4.31 -6.55 -0.17
CA SER A 44 2.91 -6.94 -0.38
C SER A 44 2.40 -6.24 -1.65
N ALA A 45 1.58 -6.92 -2.44
CA ALA A 45 0.89 -6.31 -3.57
C ALA A 45 -0.54 -6.83 -3.76
N HIS A 46 -1.44 -5.96 -4.19
CA HIS A 46 -2.80 -6.28 -4.62
C HIS A 46 -3.09 -5.64 -5.97
N ALA A 47 -3.86 -6.31 -6.81
CA ALA A 47 -4.29 -5.77 -8.09
C ALA A 47 -5.65 -6.33 -8.52
N GLU A 48 -6.43 -5.49 -9.18
CA GLU A 48 -7.74 -5.80 -9.74
C GLU A 48 -7.78 -5.42 -11.22
N TYR A 49 -8.53 -6.20 -12.01
CA TYR A 49 -8.69 -5.98 -13.44
C TYR A 49 -10.11 -6.31 -13.91
N ALA A 50 -10.80 -5.30 -14.45
CA ALA A 50 -12.08 -5.46 -15.10
C ALA A 50 -11.87 -5.91 -16.55
N VAL A 51 -12.13 -7.18 -16.84
CA VAL A 51 -11.85 -7.81 -18.14
C VAL A 51 -12.63 -7.15 -19.29
N ALA A 52 -13.82 -6.63 -18.99
CA ALA A 52 -14.71 -6.08 -20.02
C ALA A 52 -14.25 -4.71 -20.54
N THR A 53 -13.74 -3.85 -19.64
CA THR A 53 -13.31 -2.49 -19.98
C THR A 53 -11.80 -2.39 -20.20
N GLY A 54 -11.04 -3.30 -19.59
CA GLY A 54 -9.58 -3.27 -19.57
C GLY A 54 -9.03 -2.33 -18.51
N ASP A 55 -9.88 -1.83 -17.61
CA ASP A 55 -9.47 -1.00 -16.49
C ASP A 55 -8.86 -1.87 -15.38
N TYR A 56 -7.91 -1.30 -14.66
CA TYR A 56 -7.22 -1.90 -13.53
C TYR A 56 -6.92 -0.86 -12.45
N MET A 57 -6.77 -1.39 -11.24
CA MET A 57 -6.16 -0.71 -10.11
C MET A 57 -5.20 -1.67 -9.39
N GLY A 58 -4.28 -1.12 -8.62
CA GLY A 58 -3.40 -1.93 -7.80
C GLY A 58 -2.53 -1.10 -6.88
N VAL A 59 -2.02 -1.77 -5.86
CA VAL A 59 -1.16 -1.21 -4.83
C VAL A 59 -0.01 -2.18 -4.58
N ALA A 60 1.17 -1.63 -4.30
CA ALA A 60 2.30 -2.40 -3.81
C ALA A 60 2.97 -1.63 -2.69
N THR A 61 3.16 -2.31 -1.56
CA THR A 61 3.76 -1.74 -0.35
C THR A 61 5.03 -2.52 0.00
N LEU A 62 6.12 -1.79 0.17
CA LEU A 62 7.41 -2.31 0.60
C LEU A 62 7.72 -1.77 2.00
N VAL A 63 7.88 -2.68 2.95
CA VAL A 63 8.37 -2.39 4.29
C VAL A 63 9.83 -2.79 4.35
N TYR A 64 10.70 -1.86 4.74
CA TYR A 64 12.11 -2.12 5.00
C TYR A 64 12.44 -1.73 6.43
N ALA A 65 12.60 -2.74 7.30
CA ALA A 65 13.12 -2.56 8.64
C ALA A 65 14.66 -2.60 8.58
N PHE A 66 15.31 -1.49 8.90
CA PHE A 66 16.75 -1.36 8.79
C PHE A 66 17.31 -0.63 9.99
N GLU A 67 18.47 -1.09 10.49
CA GLU A 67 18.89 -0.73 11.85
C GLU A 67 17.83 -1.15 12.89
N GLU A 68 18.16 -1.18 14.19
CA GLU A 68 17.26 -1.80 15.18
C GLU A 68 15.94 -1.04 15.38
N ASP A 69 15.86 0.23 14.97
CA ASP A 69 14.77 1.16 15.34
C ASP A 69 14.20 1.98 14.16
N MET A 70 14.63 1.74 12.91
CA MET A 70 14.14 2.49 11.75
C MET A 70 13.34 1.62 10.78
N THR A 71 12.28 2.20 10.23
CA THR A 71 11.44 1.56 9.23
C THR A 71 11.20 2.52 8.07
N LEU A 72 11.48 2.06 6.85
CA LEU A 72 11.12 2.76 5.62
C LEU A 72 9.91 2.05 4.99
N LEU A 73 8.83 2.80 4.84
CA LEU A 73 7.62 2.39 4.15
C LEU A 73 7.61 3.05 2.77
N LEU A 74 7.35 2.27 1.74
CA LEU A 74 7.09 2.78 0.40
C LEU A 74 5.82 2.15 -0.13
N GLU A 75 4.95 2.97 -0.71
CA GLU A 75 3.76 2.50 -1.37
C GLU A 75 3.61 3.16 -2.73
N ALA A 76 3.21 2.36 -3.72
CA ALA A 76 2.87 2.85 -5.05
C ALA A 76 1.50 2.33 -5.45
N ARG A 77 0.71 3.22 -6.04
CA ARG A 77 -0.64 2.90 -6.52
C ARG A 77 -0.77 3.21 -8.00
N VAL A 78 -1.58 2.40 -8.68
CA VAL A 78 -2.05 2.67 -10.04
C VAL A 78 -3.56 2.55 -10.06
N ASP A 79 -4.22 3.49 -10.73
CA ASP A 79 -5.67 3.50 -10.85
C ASP A 79 -6.07 4.09 -12.20
N THR A 80 -6.56 3.24 -13.10
CA THR A 80 -7.06 3.68 -14.42
C THR A 80 -8.51 4.16 -14.39
N TYR A 81 -9.24 3.90 -13.30
CA TYR A 81 -10.58 4.43 -13.08
C TYR A 81 -10.53 5.88 -12.60
N SER A 82 -9.44 6.28 -11.95
CA SER A 82 -9.27 7.62 -11.41
C SER A 82 -9.41 8.70 -12.50
N THR A 83 -10.21 9.72 -12.18
CA THR A 83 -10.29 10.94 -12.99
C THR A 83 -9.22 11.98 -12.65
N PHE A 84 -8.39 11.71 -11.62
CA PHE A 84 -7.41 12.64 -11.09
C PHE A 84 -6.01 12.34 -11.61
N ALA A 85 -5.50 11.15 -11.32
CA ALA A 85 -4.15 10.72 -11.71
C ALA A 85 -4.11 9.21 -11.93
N LEU A 86 -3.23 8.76 -12.83
CA LEU A 86 -3.02 7.34 -13.09
C LEU A 86 -2.18 6.66 -12.01
N LEU A 87 -1.23 7.38 -11.43
CA LEU A 87 -0.22 6.85 -10.52
C LEU A 87 -0.16 7.71 -9.27
N SER A 88 0.04 7.08 -8.14
CA SER A 88 0.35 7.75 -6.88
C SER A 88 1.49 7.03 -6.16
N GLY A 89 2.16 7.71 -5.24
CA GLY A 89 3.11 7.03 -4.37
C GLY A 89 3.46 7.81 -3.12
N GLU A 90 3.76 7.08 -2.06
CA GLU A 90 4.13 7.61 -0.76
C GLU A 90 5.39 6.93 -0.27
N VAL A 91 6.23 7.69 0.42
CA VAL A 91 7.36 7.19 1.18
C VAL A 91 7.29 7.78 2.58
N LYS A 92 7.46 6.95 3.61
CA LYS A 92 7.50 7.35 5.01
C LYS A 92 8.70 6.70 5.70
N LEU A 93 9.51 7.52 6.37
CA LEU A 93 10.58 7.05 7.24
C LEU A 93 10.13 7.24 8.70
N GLU A 94 10.15 6.17 9.46
CA GLU A 94 9.80 6.12 10.87
C GLU A 94 11.04 5.77 11.70
N TYR A 95 11.15 6.37 12.88
CA TYR A 95 12.22 6.10 13.84
C TYR A 95 11.65 6.03 15.26
N ALA A 96 11.78 4.86 15.87
CA ALA A 96 11.43 4.61 17.26
C ALA A 96 12.46 5.25 18.20
N VAL A 97 12.20 6.50 18.61
CA VAL A 97 13.15 7.28 19.42
C VAL A 97 13.13 6.89 20.91
N ALA A 98 12.02 6.33 21.37
CA ALA A 98 11.85 5.82 22.73
C ALA A 98 10.66 4.85 22.78
N GLU A 99 10.52 4.15 23.91
CA GLU A 99 9.31 3.35 24.19
C GLU A 99 8.05 4.23 24.02
N ASN A 100 7.12 3.79 23.17
CA ASN A 100 5.87 4.50 22.83
C ASN A 100 6.06 5.88 22.18
N THR A 101 7.20 6.16 21.55
CA THR A 101 7.42 7.43 20.85
C THR A 101 8.18 7.22 19.56
N ASP A 102 7.53 7.58 18.46
CA ASP A 102 8.09 7.51 17.12
C ASP A 102 8.15 8.91 16.51
N ILE A 103 9.17 9.19 15.70
CA ILE A 103 9.19 10.36 14.82
C ILE A 103 9.11 9.88 13.37
N TYR A 104 8.44 10.65 12.52
CA TYR A 104 8.35 10.33 11.11
C TYR A 104 8.51 11.53 10.20
N VAL A 105 8.93 11.24 8.97
CA VAL A 105 8.88 12.16 7.83
C VAL A 105 8.38 11.40 6.62
N GLY A 106 7.47 11.99 5.87
CA GLY A 106 6.88 11.37 4.69
C GLY A 106 6.73 12.34 3.53
N PHE A 107 6.58 11.76 2.35
CA PHE A 107 6.20 12.46 1.14
C PHE A 107 5.24 11.61 0.33
N GLU A 108 4.13 12.22 -0.07
CA GLU A 108 3.09 11.63 -0.91
C GLU A 108 2.97 12.44 -2.21
N TYR A 109 2.89 11.74 -3.34
CA TYR A 109 2.74 12.29 -4.67
C TYR A 109 1.42 11.83 -5.28
N ASN A 110 0.44 12.74 -5.40
CA ASN A 110 -0.98 12.49 -5.65
C ASN A 110 -1.65 11.87 -4.41
N ASP A 111 -2.90 12.27 -4.16
CA ASP A 111 -3.55 12.09 -2.85
C ASP A 111 -4.44 10.84 -2.85
N TRP A 112 -4.46 10.10 -1.75
CA TRP A 112 -5.46 9.06 -1.44
C TRP A 112 -5.94 9.18 0.03
N ASP A 113 -7.10 8.60 0.36
CA ASP A 113 -7.76 8.85 1.65
C ASP A 113 -7.19 8.05 2.84
N ASP A 114 -6.58 6.89 2.57
CA ASP A 114 -6.05 5.95 3.59
C ASP A 114 -4.60 6.23 3.99
N ASP A 115 -4.18 5.73 5.16
CA ASP A 115 -2.78 5.76 5.57
C ASP A 115 -1.93 4.81 4.70
N ILE A 116 -0.62 5.09 4.56
CA ILE A 116 0.33 4.15 3.95
C ILE A 116 0.18 2.76 4.59
N ASN A 117 0.21 1.70 3.77
CA ASN A 117 0.07 0.32 4.20
C ASN A 117 -1.35 -0.07 4.68
N ASP A 118 -2.35 0.81 4.52
CA ASP A 118 -3.77 0.49 4.65
C ASP A 118 -4.46 0.38 3.28
N TRP A 119 -5.05 -0.79 3.05
CA TRP A 119 -5.61 -1.24 1.79
C TRP A 119 -7.15 -1.31 1.84
N ASP A 120 -7.81 -0.44 2.61
CA ASP A 120 -9.29 -0.39 2.59
C ASP A 120 -9.82 0.29 1.31
N GLU A 121 -9.12 1.31 0.80
CA GLU A 121 -9.42 2.03 -0.43
C GLU A 121 -8.15 2.27 -1.27
N TYR A 122 -8.21 1.92 -2.56
CA TYR A 122 -7.08 2.04 -3.49
C TYR A 122 -7.14 3.29 -4.39
N ALA A 123 -8.24 4.02 -4.32
CA ALA A 123 -8.55 5.07 -5.27
C ALA A 123 -7.62 6.28 -5.10
N ILE A 124 -7.13 6.81 -6.21
CA ILE A 124 -6.41 8.09 -6.22
C ILE A 124 -7.45 9.21 -6.29
N VAL A 125 -7.56 10.03 -5.23
CA VAL A 125 -8.61 11.05 -5.08
C VAL A 125 -8.14 12.48 -5.35
N GLY A 126 -6.83 12.70 -5.50
CA GLY A 126 -6.28 14.04 -5.75
C GLY A 126 -4.95 14.04 -6.49
N THR A 127 -4.51 15.25 -6.84
CA THR A 127 -3.22 15.48 -7.54
C THR A 127 -2.24 16.31 -6.72
N ASP A 128 -2.56 16.54 -5.45
CA ASP A 128 -1.71 17.30 -4.56
C ASP A 128 -0.52 16.44 -4.14
N SER A 129 0.57 17.09 -3.73
CA SER A 129 1.72 16.38 -3.16
C SER A 129 2.01 16.97 -1.79
N ILE A 130 2.14 16.09 -0.81
CA ILE A 130 2.16 16.46 0.60
C ILE A 130 3.50 16.01 1.20
N VAL A 131 4.13 16.90 1.97
CA VAL A 131 5.25 16.54 2.83
C VAL A 131 4.71 16.53 4.26
N THR A 132 4.85 15.39 4.93
CA THR A 132 4.40 15.20 6.32
C THR A 132 5.61 15.01 7.23
N ALA A 133 5.49 15.49 8.47
CA ALA A 133 6.46 15.21 9.52
C ALA A 133 5.75 15.32 10.86
N GLY A 134 6.03 14.40 11.78
CA GLY A 134 5.31 14.32 13.03
C GLY A 134 6.00 13.48 14.11
N VAL A 135 5.30 13.37 15.22
CA VAL A 135 5.66 12.56 16.38
C VAL A 135 4.41 11.81 16.82
N ASP A 136 4.50 10.49 16.90
CA ASP A 136 3.43 9.62 17.39
C ASP A 136 3.76 9.16 18.81
N VAL A 137 2.77 9.24 19.72
CA VAL A 137 2.92 8.88 21.13
C VAL A 137 1.75 8.02 21.58
N THR A 138 2.05 6.84 22.12
CA THR A 138 1.06 5.91 22.69
C THR A 138 1.14 5.88 24.24
N PHE A 139 0.04 5.57 24.93
CA PHE A 139 -0.09 5.64 26.39
C PHE A 139 -0.53 4.33 27.03
#